data_AF-A0ABD0C526-F1
#
_entry.id   AF-A0ABD0C526-F1
#
_cell.length_a   1.000
_cell.length_b   1.000
_cell.length_c   1.000
_cell.angle_alpha   90.00
_cell.angle_beta   90.00
_cell.angle_gamma   90.00
#
_symmetry.space_group_name_H-M   'P 1'
#
loop_
_entity.id
_entity.type
_entity.pdbx_description
1 polymer ?
#
loop_
_entity_poly.entity_id
_entity_poly.type
_entity_poly.pdbx_seq_one_letter_code
_entity_poly.pdbx_strand_id
1 'polypeptide(L)'
;MLNQGIKIKDISAFAKINAFLFSPLYDWAGKYRQGNFYKGNTTFLDYNHFNYAEEDINHVMSLQQKQHHLTAEDYAQLMDLLNYMHPFREGNGRSTRLFLQCYAVNHGQYIIYPF
;
A
#
# COMPACT_ATOMS: atom_id res chain seq x y z
N MET A 1 8.58 -11.27 10.30
CA MET A 1 7.66 -10.12 10.30
C MET A 1 6.21 -10.52 10.52
N LEU A 2 5.70 -11.58 9.88
CA LEU A 2 4.31 -12.02 10.04
C LEU A 2 3.94 -12.51 11.47
N ASN A 3 4.92 -12.79 12.33
CA ASN A 3 4.71 -13.19 13.73
C ASN A 3 4.91 -12.05 14.76
N GLN A 4 5.14 -10.81 14.32
CA GLN A 4 5.07 -9.64 15.19
C GLN A 4 3.77 -8.93 14.83
N GLY A 5 2.87 -8.73 15.79
CA GLY A 5 1.52 -8.17 15.61
C GLY A 5 1.48 -6.73 15.07
N ILE A 6 2.06 -6.48 13.90
CA ILE A 6 2.01 -5.22 13.17
C ILE A 6 0.61 -5.11 12.60
N LYS A 7 -0.24 -4.40 13.33
CA LYS A 7 -1.58 -4.06 12.86
C LYS A 7 -1.47 -2.87 11.91
N ILE A 8 -1.83 -3.08 10.65
CA ILE A 8 -1.94 -2.00 9.66
C ILE A 8 -3.15 -1.13 10.04
N LYS A 9 -2.91 0.11 10.48
CA LYS A 9 -3.98 1.03 10.92
C LYS A 9 -4.37 2.08 9.88
N ASP A 10 -3.41 2.49 9.07
CA ASP A 10 -3.52 3.58 8.11
C ASP A 10 -2.44 3.44 7.03
N ILE A 11 -2.49 4.32 6.04
CA ILE A 11 -1.58 4.37 4.90
C ILE A 11 -0.11 4.59 5.29
N SER A 12 0.21 5.09 6.49
CA SER A 12 1.60 5.31 6.93
C SER A 12 2.40 4.00 6.98
N ALA A 13 1.72 2.86 7.12
CA ALA A 13 2.37 1.56 7.08
C ALA A 13 2.96 1.23 5.70
N PHE A 14 2.45 1.84 4.61
CA PHE A 14 2.92 1.59 3.26
C PHE A 14 4.36 2.07 3.05
N ALA A 15 4.67 3.28 3.54
CA ALA A 15 6.04 3.82 3.52
C ALA A 15 6.98 2.98 4.41
N LYS A 16 6.51 2.53 5.58
CA LYS A 16 7.29 1.66 6.48
C LYS A 16 7.60 0.31 5.84
N ILE A 17 6.63 -0.27 5.12
CA ILE A 17 6.81 -1.51 4.37
C ILE A 17 7.83 -1.32 3.24
N ASN A 18 7.73 -0.23 2.48
CA ASN A 18 8.71 0.05 1.43
C ASN A 18 10.12 0.24 2.01
N ALA A 19 10.26 1.00 3.10
CA ALA A 19 11.52 1.16 3.81
C ALA A 19 12.09 -0.18 4.29
N PHE A 20 11.25 -1.03 4.88
CA PHE A 20 11.69 -2.35 5.33
C PHE A 20 12.21 -3.22 4.18
N LEU A 21 11.50 -3.25 3.05
CA LEU A 21 11.87 -4.09 1.91
C LEU A 21 13.12 -3.58 1.18
N PHE A 22 13.35 -2.27 1.15
CA PHE A 22 14.29 -1.66 0.22
C PHE A 22 15.40 -0.82 0.84
N SER A 23 15.39 -0.55 2.15
CA SER A 23 16.49 0.17 2.82
C SER A 23 17.88 -0.46 2.66
N PRO A 24 18.04 -1.79 2.48
CA PRO A 24 19.35 -2.35 2.16
C PRO A 24 19.87 -2.00 0.74
N LEU A 25 19.01 -1.50 -0.14
CA LEU A 25 19.32 -1.24 -1.56
C LEU A 25 19.30 0.25 -1.91
N TYR A 26 18.44 1.04 -1.25
CA TYR A 26 18.18 2.43 -1.64
C TYR A 26 18.08 3.35 -0.41
N ASP A 27 18.87 4.43 -0.40
CA ASP A 27 18.83 5.48 0.63
C ASP A 27 17.50 6.28 0.65
N TRP A 28 16.70 6.12 -0.40
CA TRP A 28 15.38 6.73 -0.52
C TRP A 28 14.22 5.78 -0.21
N ALA A 29 14.50 4.54 0.23
CA ALA A 29 13.45 3.60 0.60
C ALA A 29 12.49 4.20 1.65
N GLY A 30 11.18 4.03 1.41
CA GLY A 30 10.11 4.63 2.22
C GLY A 30 9.82 6.11 1.96
N LYS A 31 10.59 6.80 1.10
CA LYS A 31 10.34 8.20 0.73
C LYS A 31 9.47 8.29 -0.52
N TYR A 32 8.52 9.22 -0.50
CA TYR A 32 7.68 9.50 -1.67
C TYR A 32 8.50 10.18 -2.78
N ARG A 33 8.16 9.84 -4.03
CA ARG A 33 8.75 10.45 -5.22
C ARG A 33 8.40 11.93 -5.30
N GLN A 34 9.31 12.71 -5.87
CA GLN A 34 9.20 14.17 -6.01
C GLN A 34 8.94 14.59 -7.47
N GLY A 35 8.41 13.70 -8.30
CA GLY A 35 8.17 13.94 -9.72
C GLY A 35 7.13 13.01 -10.30
N ASN A 36 6.59 13.36 -11.46
CA ASN A 36 5.54 12.62 -12.16
C ASN A 36 6.11 11.43 -12.94
N PHE A 37 5.45 10.28 -12.80
CA PHE A 37 5.93 8.99 -13.27
C PHE A 37 4.94 8.35 -14.22
N TYR A 38 5.49 7.60 -15.16
CA TYR A 38 4.74 6.92 -16.21
C TYR A 38 5.22 5.47 -16.32
N LYS A 39 4.29 4.56 -16.61
CA LYS A 39 4.63 3.18 -16.98
C LYS A 39 3.88 2.82 -18.26
N GLY A 40 4.61 2.71 -19.36
CA GLY A 40 4.00 2.61 -20.69
C GLY A 40 3.12 3.83 -20.95
N ASN A 41 1.84 3.59 -21.23
CA ASN A 41 0.85 4.64 -21.47
C ASN A 41 0.08 5.09 -20.22
N THR A 42 0.41 4.55 -19.04
CA THR A 42 -0.27 4.88 -17.78
C THR A 42 0.49 5.98 -17.05
N THR A 43 -0.19 7.09 -16.79
CA THR A 43 0.26 8.16 -15.90
C THR A 43 -0.21 7.86 -14.48
N PHE A 44 0.70 7.87 -13.52
CA PHE A 44 0.34 7.76 -12.10
C PHE A 44 -0.07 9.13 -11.54
N LEU A 45 -0.65 9.14 -10.34
CA LEU A 45 -1.12 10.36 -9.68
C LEU A 45 -0.03 11.44 -9.65
N ASP A 46 -0.42 12.70 -9.85
CA ASP A 46 0.50 13.82 -9.68
C ASP A 46 1.03 13.84 -8.24
N TYR A 47 2.35 13.97 -8.06
CA TYR A 47 2.96 13.91 -6.73
C TYR A 47 2.48 15.01 -5.78
N ASN A 48 1.93 16.12 -6.31
CA ASN A 48 1.33 17.20 -5.53
C ASN A 48 -0.02 16.81 -4.91
N HIS A 49 -0.61 15.68 -5.29
CA HIS A 49 -1.93 15.23 -4.83
C HIS A 49 -1.87 14.00 -3.90
N PHE A 50 -0.69 13.63 -3.40
CA PHE A 50 -0.56 12.47 -2.50
C PHE A 50 -1.36 12.62 -1.20
N ASN A 51 -1.49 13.84 -0.68
CA ASN A 51 -2.32 14.12 0.49
C ASN A 51 -3.79 13.68 0.27
N TYR A 52 -4.37 13.99 -0.89
CA TYR A 52 -5.74 13.58 -1.21
C TYR A 52 -5.87 12.06 -1.33
N ALA A 53 -4.89 11.39 -1.97
CA ALA A 53 -4.89 9.94 -2.05
C ALA A 53 -4.75 9.27 -0.67
N GLU A 54 -3.95 9.84 0.22
CA GLU A 54 -3.83 9.35 1.59
C GLU A 54 -5.14 9.48 2.37
N GLU A 55 -5.84 10.61 2.23
CA GLU A 55 -7.17 10.82 2.82
C GLU A 55 -8.17 9.79 2.31
N ASP A 56 -8.26 9.59 0.99
CA ASP A 56 -9.16 8.61 0.37
C ASP A 56 -8.86 7.18 0.81
N ILE A 57 -7.59 6.78 0.81
CA ILE A 57 -7.18 5.44 1.24
C ILE A 57 -7.50 5.23 2.72
N ASN A 58 -7.17 6.20 3.57
CA ASN A 58 -7.48 6.10 4.99
C ASN A 58 -8.99 6.05 5.25
N HIS A 59 -9.79 6.78 4.47
CA HIS A 59 -11.24 6.72 4.56
C HIS A 59 -11.75 5.31 4.24
N VAL A 60 -11.35 4.71 3.11
CA VAL A 60 -11.72 3.34 2.74
C VAL A 60 -11.29 2.35 3.83
N MET A 61 -10.05 2.45 4.30
CA MET A 61 -9.55 1.61 5.39
C MET A 61 -10.39 1.76 6.67
N SER A 62 -10.83 2.97 7.02
CA SER A 62 -11.64 3.20 8.22
C SER A 62 -13.01 2.51 8.16
N LEU A 63 -13.59 2.38 6.97
CA LEU A 63 -14.84 1.67 6.74
C LEU A 63 -14.61 0.15 6.83
N GLN A 64 -13.57 -0.34 6.15
CA GLN A 64 -13.20 -1.75 6.14
C GLN A 64 -12.80 -2.26 7.54
N GLN A 65 -12.11 -1.47 8.35
CA GLN A 65 -11.71 -1.86 9.72
C GLN A 65 -12.88 -2.14 10.66
N LYS A 66 -14.08 -1.65 10.35
CA LYS A 66 -15.31 -1.96 11.11
C LYS A 66 -15.89 -3.32 10.75
N GLN A 67 -15.42 -3.92 9.66
CA GLN A 67 -15.90 -5.21 9.17
C GLN A 67 -15.05 -6.34 9.74
N HIS A 68 -15.72 -7.42 10.16
CA HIS A 68 -15.02 -8.62 10.62
C HIS A 68 -14.34 -9.37 9.46
N HIS A 69 -14.92 -9.34 8.26
CA HIS A 69 -14.45 -10.06 7.09
C HIS A 69 -14.57 -9.15 5.86
N LEU A 70 -13.49 -9.03 5.09
CA LEU A 70 -13.45 -8.24 3.85
C LEU A 70 -13.61 -9.15 2.62
N THR A 71 -14.27 -8.65 1.58
CA THR A 71 -14.46 -9.38 0.33
C THR A 71 -13.26 -9.23 -0.61
N ALA A 72 -13.25 -9.95 -1.74
CA ALA A 72 -12.22 -9.78 -2.75
C ALA A 72 -12.25 -8.36 -3.35
N GLU A 73 -13.43 -7.77 -3.51
CA GLU A 73 -13.64 -6.42 -4.00
C GLU A 73 -13.07 -5.36 -3.06
N ASP A 74 -13.19 -5.55 -1.73
CA ASP A 74 -12.58 -4.67 -0.73
C ASP A 74 -11.06 -4.60 -0.89
N TYR A 75 -10.41 -5.75 -1.08
CA TYR A 75 -8.96 -5.81 -1.31
C TYR A 75 -8.56 -5.28 -2.68
N ALA A 76 -9.38 -5.52 -3.71
CA ALA A 76 -9.16 -4.98 -5.05
C ALA A 76 -9.24 -3.45 -5.06
N GLN A 77 -10.23 -2.87 -4.39
CA GLN A 77 -10.37 -1.42 -4.25
C GLN A 77 -9.13 -0.80 -3.60
N LEU A 78 -8.65 -1.38 -2.49
CA LEU A 78 -7.47 -0.88 -1.81
C LEU A 78 -6.20 -1.03 -2.66
N MET A 79 -6.07 -2.15 -3.38
CA MET A 79 -4.98 -2.38 -4.33
C MET A 79 -4.96 -1.34 -5.45
N ASP A 80 -6.12 -1.02 -6.01
CA ASP A 80 -6.26 -0.04 -7.09
C ASP A 80 -5.85 1.37 -6.63
N LEU A 81 -6.31 1.79 -5.44
CA LEU A 81 -5.93 3.08 -4.86
C LEU A 81 -4.42 3.18 -4.63
N LEU A 82 -3.80 2.15 -4.05
CA LEU A 82 -2.36 2.09 -3.82
C LEU A 82 -1.57 2.10 -5.14
N ASN A 83 -2.06 1.37 -6.15
CA ASN A 83 -1.44 1.31 -7.48
C ASN A 83 -1.53 2.66 -8.21
N TYR A 84 -2.66 3.37 -8.08
CA TYR A 84 -2.87 4.69 -8.67
C TYR A 84 -1.99 5.77 -8.03
N MET A 85 -1.92 5.78 -6.69
CA MET A 85 -1.04 6.68 -5.95
C MET A 85 0.42 6.51 -6.36
N HIS A 86 0.89 5.26 -6.45
CA HIS A 86 2.23 4.89 -6.89
C HIS A 86 3.36 5.75 -6.27
N PRO A 87 3.43 5.84 -4.93
CA PRO A 87 4.16 6.92 -4.27
C PRO A 87 5.68 6.74 -4.27
N PHE A 88 6.22 5.55 -4.52
CA PHE A 88 7.68 5.31 -4.41
C PHE A 88 8.38 5.32 -5.77
N ARG A 89 9.70 5.55 -5.77
CA ARG A 89 10.54 5.49 -6.98
C ARG A 89 10.60 4.07 -7.57
N GLU A 90 10.75 3.05 -6.73
CA GLU A 90 10.62 1.63 -7.08
C GLU A 90 9.91 0.86 -5.96
N GLY A 91 9.50 -0.36 -6.29
CA GLY A 91 9.02 -1.32 -5.30
C GLY A 91 7.55 -1.17 -4.94
N ASN A 92 6.78 -0.32 -5.64
CA ASN A 92 5.34 -0.11 -5.40
C ASN A 92 4.57 -1.44 -5.38
N GLY A 93 4.64 -2.24 -6.44
CA GLY A 93 3.89 -3.50 -6.51
C GLY A 93 4.25 -4.51 -5.41
N ARG A 94 5.54 -4.62 -5.04
CA ARG A 94 5.98 -5.51 -3.93
C ARG A 94 5.51 -4.99 -2.58
N SER A 95 5.55 -3.67 -2.39
CA SER A 95 5.05 -3.02 -1.17
C SER A 95 3.53 -3.20 -1.05
N THR A 96 2.77 -3.08 -2.15
CA THR A 96 1.31 -3.21 -2.17
C THR A 96 0.91 -4.63 -1.79
N ARG A 97 1.56 -5.65 -2.36
CA ARG A 97 1.29 -7.05 -2.03
C ARG A 97 1.52 -7.34 -0.55
N LEU A 98 2.65 -6.89 0.01
CA LEU A 98 2.93 -7.09 1.43
C LEU A 98 1.97 -6.29 2.33
N PHE A 99 1.62 -5.07 1.94
CA PHE A 99 0.62 -4.26 2.65
C PHE A 99 -0.73 -4.99 2.74
N LEU A 100 -1.23 -5.52 1.62
CA LEU A 100 -2.50 -6.25 1.57
C LEU A 100 -2.44 -7.57 2.35
N GLN A 101 -1.32 -8.29 2.31
CA GLN A 101 -1.12 -9.49 3.12
C GLN A 101 -1.17 -9.16 4.62
N CYS A 102 -0.45 -8.14 5.06
CA CYS A 102 -0.48 -7.70 6.46
C CYS A 102 -1.86 -7.17 6.86
N TYR A 103 -2.54 -6.45 5.97
CA TYR A 103 -3.88 -5.93 6.22
C TYR A 103 -4.91 -7.06 6.34
N ALA A 104 -4.86 -8.07 5.47
CA ALA A 104 -5.73 -9.24 5.56
C ALA A 104 -5.59 -9.98 6.90
N VAL A 105 -4.37 -10.08 7.43
CA VAL A 105 -4.10 -10.69 8.75
C VAL A 105 -4.82 -9.95 9.88
N ASN A 106 -5.03 -8.63 9.77
CA ASN A 106 -5.83 -7.88 10.76
C ASN A 106 -7.29 -8.39 10.85
N HIS A 107 -7.81 -8.98 9.77
CA HIS A 107 -9.15 -9.52 9.66
C HIS A 107 -9.17 -11.05 9.79
N GLY A 108 -8.06 -11.67 10.20
CA GLY A 108 -7.94 -13.13 10.28
C GLY A 108 -7.96 -13.81 8.90
N GLN A 109 -7.67 -13.07 7.83
CA GLN A 109 -7.67 -13.53 6.44
C GLN A 109 -6.24 -13.63 5.89
N TYR A 110 -6.07 -14.36 4.79
CA TYR A 110 -4.78 -14.54 4.13
C TYR A 110 -4.93 -14.32 2.63
N ILE A 111 -4.01 -13.54 2.05
CA ILE A 111 -3.86 -13.37 0.61
C ILE A 111 -2.57 -14.07 0.18
N ILE A 112 -2.69 -14.99 -0.77
CA ILE A 112 -1.54 -15.76 -1.28
C ILE A 112 -1.32 -15.35 -2.72
N TYR A 113 -0.16 -14.76 -2.99
CA TYR A 113 0.29 -14.52 -4.36
C TYR A 113 1.13 -15.71 -4.82
N PRO A 114 0.79 -16.37 -5.94
CA PRO A 114 1.60 -17.46 -6.47
C PRO A 114 2.97 -16.94 -6.94
N PHE A 115 3.97 -17.81 -6.82
CA PHE A 115 5.34 -17.61 -7.31
C PHE A 115 5.43 -17.87 -8.81
#